data_AF-A0A9P0HS48-F1
#
_entry.id   AF-A0A9P0HS48-F1
#
_cell.length_a   1.000
_cell.length_b   1.000
_cell.length_c   1.000
_cell.angle_alpha   90.00
_cell.angle_beta   90.00
_cell.angle_gamma   90.00
#
_symmetry.space_group_name_H-M   'P 1'
#
loop_
_entity.id
_entity.type
_entity.pdbx_description
1 polymer ?
#
loop_
_entity_poly.entity_id
_entity_poly.type
_entity_poly.pdbx_seq_one_letter_code
_entity_poly.pdbx_strand_id
1 'polypeptide(L)'
;MFCGGWVRSGVGSWVWVWVGSWMRMWMGPWFRFISWFWVRAWVGSWMRMWMGPWFRFISWFWVRVWVGSWMRMWMGPWFRFISWFWVRVWVGSWMRMWMGPWFRFISWFWVRVWVGSWMRMWMGPWFRFISWFWVRVWVGSWMRMWMGPWFRFISWFWVRSRMGMWFWFRFGFFCWARMRMRTWTEIILF
;
A
#
# COMPACT_ATOMS: atom_id res chain seq x y z
N MET A 1 -110.09 5.74 65.93
CA MET A 1 -108.79 6.18 65.35
C MET A 1 -107.65 5.16 65.48
N PHE A 2 -107.88 3.90 65.89
CA PHE A 2 -106.78 2.95 66.12
C PHE A 2 -106.47 1.97 64.96
N CYS A 3 -107.41 1.66 64.06
CA CYS A 3 -107.18 0.65 63.01
C CYS A 3 -106.32 1.15 61.82
N GLY A 4 -106.39 2.42 61.46
CA GLY A 4 -105.64 2.96 60.31
C GLY A 4 -104.12 3.07 60.53
N GLY A 5 -103.69 3.27 61.79
CA GLY A 5 -102.28 3.40 62.15
C GLY A 5 -101.52 2.07 62.09
N TRP A 6 -102.14 0.99 62.60
CA TRP A 6 -101.53 -0.35 62.64
C TRP A 6 -101.43 -1.01 61.26
N VAL A 7 -102.44 -0.84 60.40
CA VAL A 7 -102.39 -1.38 59.03
C VAL A 7 -101.35 -0.62 58.20
N ARG A 8 -101.28 0.71 58.33
CA ARG A 8 -100.31 1.52 57.58
C ARG A 8 -98.86 1.34 58.08
N SER A 9 -98.65 1.14 59.39
CA SER A 9 -97.31 0.87 59.95
C SER A 9 -96.86 -0.57 59.78
N GLY A 10 -97.73 -1.56 60.02
CA GLY A 10 -97.41 -2.98 59.95
C GLY A 10 -97.21 -3.48 58.52
N VAL A 11 -98.16 -3.18 57.63
CA VAL A 11 -98.06 -3.60 56.21
C VAL A 11 -96.97 -2.79 55.50
N GLY A 12 -96.86 -1.49 55.79
CA GLY A 12 -95.81 -0.63 55.24
C GLY A 12 -94.41 -1.12 55.64
N SER A 13 -94.20 -1.46 56.92
CA SER A 13 -92.94 -2.00 57.41
C SER A 13 -92.62 -3.38 56.81
N TRP A 14 -93.59 -4.29 56.77
CA TRP A 14 -93.39 -5.61 56.17
C TRP A 14 -93.04 -5.54 54.69
N VAL A 15 -93.76 -4.72 53.91
CA VAL A 15 -93.47 -4.52 52.49
C VAL A 15 -92.11 -3.86 52.30
N TRP A 16 -91.74 -2.86 53.11
CA TRP A 16 -90.41 -2.24 53.02
C TRP A 16 -89.28 -3.22 53.34
N VAL A 17 -89.43 -4.04 54.37
CA VAL A 17 -88.43 -5.02 54.77
C VAL A 17 -88.33 -6.13 53.72
N TRP A 18 -89.46 -6.67 53.24
CA TRP A 18 -89.44 -7.74 52.24
C TRP A 18 -88.96 -7.25 50.87
N VAL A 19 -89.50 -6.15 50.35
CA VAL A 19 -89.09 -5.59 49.05
C VAL A 19 -87.66 -5.06 49.14
N GLY A 20 -87.30 -4.39 50.24
CA GLY A 20 -85.94 -3.91 50.46
C GLY A 20 -84.92 -5.04 50.59
N SER A 21 -85.27 -6.13 51.29
CA SER A 21 -84.43 -7.33 51.41
C SER A 21 -84.30 -8.04 50.06
N TRP A 22 -85.41 -8.23 49.35
CA TRP A 22 -85.41 -8.88 48.02
C TRP A 22 -84.61 -8.06 47.00
N MET A 23 -84.77 -6.73 46.96
CA MET A 23 -83.97 -5.88 46.07
C MET A 23 -82.48 -5.91 46.43
N ARG A 24 -82.12 -5.93 47.72
CA ARG A 24 -80.71 -6.00 48.13
C ARG A 24 -80.08 -7.37 47.89
N MET A 25 -80.82 -8.46 48.13
CA MET A 25 -80.30 -9.81 47.96
C MET A 25 -80.24 -10.23 46.49
N TRP A 26 -81.21 -9.81 45.66
CA TRP A 26 -81.35 -10.34 44.31
C TRP A 26 -81.04 -9.30 43.23
N MET A 27 -81.73 -8.15 43.24
CA MET A 27 -81.57 -7.13 42.20
C MET A 27 -80.18 -6.48 42.23
N GLY A 28 -79.70 -6.06 43.41
CA GLY A 28 -78.42 -5.36 43.56
C GLY A 28 -77.22 -6.18 43.07
N PRO A 29 -77.07 -7.45 43.47
CA PRO A 29 -76.03 -8.34 42.96
C PRO A 29 -76.20 -8.66 41.48
N TRP A 30 -77.43 -8.87 41.00
CA TRP A 30 -77.70 -9.16 39.59
C TRP A 30 -77.32 -8.01 38.66
N PHE A 31 -77.72 -6.77 39.00
CA PHE A 31 -77.31 -5.58 38.23
C PHE A 31 -75.80 -5.36 38.25
N ARG A 32 -75.15 -5.56 39.39
CA ARG A 32 -73.69 -5.47 39.49
C ARG A 32 -72.98 -6.54 38.66
N PHE A 33 -73.48 -7.77 38.69
CA PHE A 33 -72.94 -8.87 37.90
C PHE A 33 -73.09 -8.61 36.40
N ILE A 34 -74.27 -8.20 35.95
CA ILE A 34 -74.51 -7.86 34.54
C ILE A 34 -73.64 -6.69 34.12
N SER A 35 -73.65 -5.58 34.87
CA SER A 35 -72.82 -4.41 34.54
C SER A 35 -71.33 -4.78 34.46
N TRP A 36 -70.81 -5.52 35.44
CA TRP A 36 -69.43 -5.97 35.45
C TRP A 36 -69.11 -6.93 34.29
N PHE A 37 -69.98 -7.91 34.03
CA PHE A 37 -69.80 -8.88 32.96
C PHE A 37 -69.83 -8.20 31.59
N TRP A 38 -70.83 -7.35 31.31
CA TRP A 38 -70.93 -6.64 30.05
C TRP A 38 -69.76 -5.68 29.85
N VAL A 39 -69.43 -4.85 30.83
CA VAL A 39 -68.30 -3.91 30.70
C VAL A 39 -66.99 -4.68 30.53
N ARG A 40 -66.72 -5.68 31.37
CA ARG A 40 -65.45 -6.40 31.32
C ARG A 40 -65.32 -7.28 30.09
N ALA A 41 -66.39 -7.96 29.68
CA ALA A 41 -66.38 -8.81 28.50
C ALA A 41 -66.33 -7.97 27.22
N TRP A 42 -67.21 -6.99 27.05
CA TRP A 42 -67.24 -6.19 25.82
C TRP A 42 -66.08 -5.21 25.72
N VAL A 43 -65.85 -4.38 26.72
CA VAL A 43 -64.75 -3.40 26.68
C VAL A 43 -63.41 -4.14 26.74
N GLY A 44 -63.30 -5.18 27.57
CA GLY A 44 -62.07 -5.97 27.65
C GLY A 44 -61.77 -6.74 26.36
N SER A 45 -62.79 -7.33 25.72
CA SER A 45 -62.61 -8.02 24.43
C SER A 45 -62.27 -7.03 23.31
N TRP A 46 -63.00 -5.90 23.23
CA TRP A 46 -62.74 -4.88 22.23
C TRP A 46 -61.33 -4.28 22.38
N MET A 47 -60.90 -3.96 23.59
CA MET A 47 -59.54 -3.49 23.87
C MET A 47 -58.47 -4.52 23.49
N ARG A 48 -58.71 -5.81 23.75
CA ARG A 48 -57.73 -6.86 23.42
C ARG A 48 -57.69 -7.20 21.93
N MET A 49 -58.84 -7.22 21.26
CA MET A 49 -58.92 -7.56 19.83
C MET A 49 -58.46 -6.41 18.94
N TRP A 50 -58.77 -5.16 19.31
CA TRP A 50 -58.56 -4.03 18.41
C TRP A 50 -57.42 -3.13 18.87
N MET A 51 -57.50 -2.59 20.09
CA MET A 51 -56.49 -1.64 20.58
C MET A 51 -55.12 -2.28 20.78
N GLY A 52 -55.04 -3.45 21.43
CA GLY A 52 -53.77 -4.12 21.71
C GLY A 52 -52.94 -4.44 20.46
N PRO A 53 -53.52 -5.04 19.40
CA PRO A 53 -52.84 -5.26 18.13
C PRO A 53 -52.53 -3.97 17.39
N TRP A 54 -53.44 -2.99 17.40
CA TRP A 54 -53.23 -1.70 16.74
C TRP A 54 -52.05 -0.93 17.32
N PHE A 55 -51.95 -0.81 18.66
CA PHE A 55 -50.80 -0.19 19.33
C PHE A 55 -49.49 -0.93 19.05
N ARG A 56 -49.51 -2.27 19.07
CA ARG A 56 -48.33 -3.08 18.73
C ARG A 56 -47.90 -2.87 17.29
N PHE A 57 -48.84 -2.82 16.35
CA PHE A 57 -48.55 -2.59 14.94
C PHE A 57 -47.94 -1.20 14.72
N ILE A 58 -48.54 -0.15 15.29
CA ILE A 58 -48.02 1.21 15.16
C ILE A 58 -46.63 1.35 15.78
N SER A 59 -46.44 0.82 16.98
CA SER A 59 -45.13 0.84 17.65
C SER A 59 -44.07 0.10 16.83
N TRP A 60 -44.39 -1.10 16.34
CA TRP A 60 -43.48 -1.87 15.50
C TRP A 60 -43.16 -1.14 14.19
N PHE A 61 -44.17 -0.57 13.53
CA PHE A 61 -43.99 0.17 12.29
C PHE A 61 -43.12 1.40 12.49
N TRP A 62 -43.39 2.19 13.52
CA TRP A 62 -42.58 3.37 13.85
C TRP A 62 -41.13 3.03 14.14
N VAL A 63 -40.88 2.04 14.99
CA VAL A 63 -39.51 1.66 15.36
C VAL A 63 -38.79 1.02 14.17
N ARG A 64 -39.41 0.02 13.53
CA ARG A 64 -38.70 -0.79 12.56
C ARG A 64 -38.61 -0.13 11.20
N VAL A 65 -39.68 0.51 10.76
CA VAL A 65 -39.74 1.16 9.44
C VAL A 65 -39.16 2.55 9.55
N TRP A 66 -39.70 3.41 10.42
CA TRP A 66 -39.26 4.81 10.48
C TRP A 66 -37.86 4.96 11.07
N VAL A 67 -37.63 4.51 12.31
CA VAL A 67 -36.31 4.66 12.95
C VAL A 67 -35.26 3.79 12.24
N GLY A 68 -35.62 2.56 11.88
CA GLY A 68 -34.73 1.66 11.13
C GLY A 68 -34.32 2.20 9.75
N SER A 69 -35.25 2.78 8.99
CA SER A 69 -34.93 3.39 7.69
C SER A 69 -34.11 4.66 7.84
N TRP A 70 -34.43 5.51 8.82
CA TRP A 70 -33.67 6.72 9.09
C TRP A 70 -32.22 6.40 9.47
N MET A 71 -32.00 5.44 10.37
CA MET A 71 -30.66 4.95 10.72
C MET A 71 -29.91 4.41 9.49
N ARG A 72 -30.58 3.64 8.63
CA ARG A 72 -29.94 3.07 7.43
C ARG A 72 -29.64 4.12 6.35
N MET A 73 -30.52 5.09 6.14
CA MET A 73 -30.34 6.12 5.12
C MET A 73 -29.33 7.17 5.54
N TRP A 74 -29.31 7.55 6.81
CA TRP A 74 -28.53 8.71 7.25
C TRP A 74 -27.27 8.29 8.00
N MET A 75 -27.41 7.51 9.07
CA MET A 75 -26.27 7.13 9.92
C MET A 75 -25.31 6.18 9.18
N GLY A 76 -25.82 5.15 8.52
CA GLY A 76 -24.97 4.16 7.82
C GLY A 76 -24.01 4.78 6.79
N PRO A 77 -24.51 5.59 5.83
CA PRO A 77 -23.68 6.29 4.86
C PRO A 77 -22.76 7.32 5.49
N TRP A 78 -23.23 8.03 6.52
CA TRP A 78 -22.42 9.03 7.22
C TRP A 78 -21.20 8.40 7.91
N PHE A 79 -21.40 7.31 8.67
CA PHE A 79 -20.28 6.56 9.28
C PHE A 79 -19.32 6.02 8.22
N ARG A 80 -19.84 5.43 7.14
CA ARG A 80 -19.01 4.90 6.06
C ARG A 80 -18.19 6.02 5.40
N PHE A 81 -18.80 7.18 5.17
CA PHE A 81 -18.13 8.35 4.59
C PHE A 81 -17.02 8.85 5.50
N ILE A 82 -17.28 9.02 6.79
CA ILE A 82 -16.27 9.47 7.75
C ILE A 82 -15.11 8.49 7.84
N SER A 83 -15.39 7.19 7.98
CA SER A 83 -14.33 6.18 8.04
C SER A 83 -13.50 6.18 6.76
N TRP A 84 -14.15 6.24 5.59
CA TRP A 84 -13.44 6.30 4.31
C TRP A 84 -12.59 7.57 4.17
N PHE A 85 -13.15 8.72 4.54
CA PHE A 85 -12.46 10.01 4.48
C PHE A 85 -11.24 10.00 5.42
N TRP A 86 -11.42 9.56 6.66
CA TRP A 86 -10.34 9.52 7.65
C TRP A 86 -9.21 8.58 7.22
N VAL A 87 -9.53 7.38 6.75
CA VAL A 87 -8.50 6.44 6.27
C VAL A 87 -7.83 6.97 5.00
N ARG A 88 -8.61 7.32 3.98
CA ARG A 88 -8.04 7.60 2.67
C ARG A 88 -7.37 8.96 2.60
N VAL A 89 -7.99 9.99 3.19
CA VAL A 89 -7.49 11.35 3.14
C VAL A 89 -6.46 11.55 4.23
N TRP A 90 -6.79 11.28 5.49
CA TRP A 90 -5.86 11.58 6.60
C TRP A 90 -4.68 10.62 6.62
N VAL A 91 -4.91 9.31 6.72
CA VAL A 91 -3.80 8.34 6.77
C VAL A 91 -3.04 8.30 5.45
N GLY A 92 -3.75 8.31 4.32
CA GLY A 92 -3.14 8.35 3.00
C GLY A 92 -2.26 9.59 2.77
N SER A 93 -2.72 10.77 3.18
CA SER A 93 -1.92 12.01 3.06
C SER A 93 -0.75 12.03 4.02
N TRP A 94 -0.93 11.55 5.26
CA TRP A 94 0.16 11.45 6.23
C TRP A 94 1.27 10.53 5.72
N MET A 95 0.93 9.35 5.21
CA MET A 95 1.89 8.43 4.58
C MET A 95 2.63 9.08 3.40
N ARG A 96 1.91 9.82 2.54
CA ARG A 96 2.54 10.49 1.40
C ARG A 96 3.44 11.66 1.79
N MET A 97 3.06 12.46 2.78
CA MET A 97 3.84 13.62 3.21
C MET A 97 5.06 13.22 4.03
N TRP A 98 4.94 12.22 4.90
CA TRP A 98 5.98 11.92 5.87
C TRP A 98 6.81 10.71 5.48
N MET A 99 6.16 9.57 5.24
CA MET A 99 6.87 8.31 4.94
C MET A 99 7.50 8.32 3.56
N GLY A 100 6.78 8.77 2.53
CA GLY A 100 7.28 8.79 1.14
C GLY A 100 8.62 9.53 0.98
N PRO A 101 8.73 10.79 1.43
CA PRO A 101 9.98 11.55 1.38
C PRO A 101 11.08 10.95 2.25
N TRP A 102 10.73 10.43 3.43
CA TRP A 102 11.69 9.79 4.33
C TRP A 102 12.34 8.55 3.70
N PHE A 103 11.55 7.64 3.13
CA PHE A 103 12.09 6.48 2.41
C PHE A 103 12.95 6.90 1.22
N ARG A 104 12.48 7.87 0.42
CA ARG A 104 13.24 8.36 -0.73
C ARG A 104 14.57 8.97 -0.30
N PHE A 105 14.58 9.74 0.79
CA PHE A 105 15.78 10.35 1.34
C PHE A 105 16.77 9.29 1.82
N ILE A 106 16.31 8.29 2.58
CA ILE A 106 17.18 7.20 3.06
C ILE A 106 17.79 6.42 1.91
N SER A 107 16.98 6.01 0.92
CA SER A 107 17.49 5.29 -0.25
C SER A 107 18.50 6.12 -1.03
N TRP A 108 18.22 7.42 -1.24
CA TRP A 108 19.15 8.31 -1.92
C TRP A 108 20.46 8.48 -1.14
N PHE A 109 20.39 8.67 0.17
CA PHE A 109 21.54 8.80 1.04
C PHE A 109 22.41 7.53 1.01
N TRP A 110 21.79 6.37 1.18
CA TRP A 110 22.49 5.08 1.14
C TRP A 110 23.22 4.86 -0.19
N VAL A 111 22.52 5.05 -1.31
CA VAL A 111 23.13 4.82 -2.63
C VAL A 111 24.20 5.87 -2.92
N ARG A 112 23.86 7.15 -2.78
CA ARG A 112 24.74 8.21 -3.30
C ARG A 112 25.89 8.51 -2.35
N VAL A 113 25.62 8.54 -1.05
CA VAL A 113 26.63 8.88 -0.05
C VAL A 113 27.41 7.64 0.31
N TRP A 114 26.74 6.58 0.78
CA TRP A 114 27.44 5.40 1.27
C TRP A 114 28.10 4.60 0.14
N VAL A 115 27.32 4.10 -0.83
CA VAL A 115 27.86 3.29 -1.93
C VAL A 115 28.78 4.14 -2.81
N GLY A 116 28.37 5.36 -3.14
CA GLY A 116 29.18 6.29 -3.92
C GLY A 116 30.53 6.62 -3.27
N SER A 117 30.56 6.87 -1.96
CA SER A 117 31.83 7.13 -1.25
C SER A 117 32.68 5.88 -1.13
N TRP A 118 32.08 4.72 -0.85
CA TRP A 118 32.81 3.45 -0.81
C TRP A 118 33.49 3.14 -2.15
N MET A 119 32.77 3.29 -3.26
CA MET A 119 33.32 3.12 -4.61
C MET A 119 34.48 4.10 -4.89
N ARG A 120 34.35 5.37 -4.46
CA ARG A 120 35.42 6.37 -4.67
C ARG A 120 36.64 6.14 -3.78
N MET A 121 36.45 5.70 -2.54
CA MET A 121 37.56 5.48 -1.61
C MET A 121 38.32 4.19 -1.89
N TRP A 122 37.61 3.12 -2.23
CA TRP A 122 38.21 1.79 -2.31
C TRP A 122 38.42 1.33 -3.75
N MET A 123 37.34 1.29 -4.54
CA MET A 123 37.41 0.75 -5.91
C MET A 123 38.20 1.65 -6.86
N GLY A 124 37.97 2.97 -6.83
CA GLY A 124 38.66 3.91 -7.72
C GLY A 124 40.19 3.87 -7.60
N PRO A 125 40.76 3.95 -6.39
CA PRO A 125 42.20 3.80 -6.17
C PRO A 125 42.71 2.41 -6.52
N TRP A 126 41.97 1.36 -6.18
CA TRP A 126 42.35 -0.02 -6.50
C TRP A 126 42.45 -0.26 -8.01
N PHE A 127 41.45 0.15 -8.80
CA PHE A 127 41.50 0.05 -10.26
C PHE A 127 42.63 0.89 -10.85
N ARG A 128 42.85 2.12 -10.37
CA ARG A 128 43.97 2.95 -10.84
C ARG A 128 45.32 2.30 -10.54
N PHE A 129 45.47 1.72 -9.36
CA PHE A 129 46.69 1.03 -8.96
C PHE A 129 46.96 -0.20 -9.84
N ILE A 130 45.95 -1.05 -10.04
CA ILE A 130 46.08 -2.25 -10.88
C ILE A 130 46.42 -1.88 -12.32
N SER A 131 45.69 -0.93 -12.91
CA SER A 131 45.95 -0.48 -14.28
C SER A 131 47.34 0.12 -14.41
N TRP A 132 47.76 0.97 -13.46
CA TRP A 132 49.10 1.53 -13.45
C TRP A 132 50.17 0.44 -13.34
N PHE A 133 50.00 -0.51 -12.41
CA PHE A 133 50.92 -1.63 -12.21
C PHE A 133 51.04 -2.50 -13.46
N TRP A 134 49.92 -2.89 -14.06
CA TRP A 134 49.91 -3.67 -15.29
C TRP A 134 50.64 -2.96 -16.43
N VAL A 135 50.34 -1.69 -16.67
CA VAL A 135 50.95 -0.94 -17.78
C VAL A 135 52.42 -0.67 -17.51
N ARG A 136 52.77 -0.11 -16.34
CA ARG A 136 54.14 0.33 -16.06
C ARG A 136 55.08 -0.82 -15.76
N VAL A 137 54.63 -1.79 -14.97
CA VAL A 137 55.48 -2.86 -14.48
C VAL A 137 55.45 -4.02 -15.45
N TRP A 138 54.27 -4.54 -15.79
CA TRP A 138 54.18 -5.71 -16.66
C TRP A 138 54.50 -5.38 -18.12
N VAL A 139 53.74 -4.49 -18.75
CA VAL A 139 53.97 -4.13 -20.17
C VAL A 139 55.31 -3.41 -20.33
N GLY A 140 55.64 -2.49 -19.42
CA GLY A 140 56.92 -1.79 -19.43
C GLY A 140 58.14 -2.70 -19.28
N SER A 141 58.08 -3.72 -18.41
CA SER A 141 59.17 -4.70 -18.28
C SER A 141 59.25 -5.61 -19.49
N TRP A 142 58.10 -6.09 -19.99
CA TRP A 142 58.07 -6.92 -21.20
C TRP A 142 58.67 -6.21 -22.41
N MET A 143 58.29 -4.95 -22.63
CA MET A 143 58.86 -4.12 -23.69
C MET A 143 60.37 -3.93 -23.53
N ARG A 144 60.87 -3.72 -22.31
CA ARG A 144 62.31 -3.55 -22.06
C ARG A 144 63.12 -4.84 -22.19
N MET A 145 62.58 -5.97 -21.77
CA MET A 145 63.29 -7.26 -21.80
C MET A 145 63.30 -7.88 -23.18
N TRP A 146 62.19 -7.80 -23.91
CA TRP A 146 62.02 -8.54 -25.17
C TRP A 146 62.11 -7.62 -26.38
N MET A 147 61.28 -6.57 -26.44
CA MET A 147 61.20 -5.70 -27.62
C MET A 147 62.43 -4.81 -27.78
N GLY A 148 62.92 -4.20 -26.70
CA GLY A 148 64.08 -3.30 -26.75
C GLY A 148 65.35 -3.96 -27.32
N PRO A 149 65.78 -5.12 -26.80
CA PRO A 149 66.91 -5.87 -27.35
C PRO A 149 66.66 -6.34 -28.77
N TRP A 150 65.45 -6.82 -29.08
CA TRP A 150 65.08 -7.28 -30.42
C TRP A 150 65.15 -6.15 -31.47
N PHE A 151 64.59 -4.98 -31.17
CA PHE A 151 64.69 -3.81 -32.03
C PHE A 151 66.13 -3.35 -32.22
N ARG A 152 66.94 -3.31 -31.15
CA ARG A 152 68.36 -2.95 -31.23
C ARG A 152 69.15 -3.94 -32.10
N PHE A 153 68.89 -5.23 -31.93
CA PHE A 153 69.52 -6.29 -32.72
C PHE A 153 69.17 -6.15 -34.20
N ILE A 154 67.89 -5.96 -34.53
CA ILE A 154 67.43 -5.77 -35.90
C ILE A 154 68.02 -4.50 -36.50
N SER A 155 67.99 -3.37 -35.79
CA SER A 155 68.57 -2.12 -36.29
C SER A 155 70.07 -2.26 -36.56
N TRP A 156 70.79 -2.92 -35.65
CA TRP A 156 72.22 -3.15 -35.79
C TRP A 156 72.51 -4.06 -36.99
N PHE A 157 71.77 -5.16 -37.13
CA PHE A 157 71.89 -6.09 -38.26
C PHE A 157 71.59 -5.40 -39.59
N TRP A 158 70.50 -4.63 -39.68
CA TRP A 158 70.13 -3.89 -40.89
C TRP A 158 71.20 -2.87 -41.29
N VAL A 159 71.69 -2.06 -40.34
CA VAL A 159 72.73 -1.06 -40.60
C VAL A 159 74.01 -1.76 -41.05
N ARG A 160 74.42 -2.83 -40.36
CA ARG A 160 75.65 -3.56 -40.69
C ARG A 160 75.57 -4.26 -42.04
N SER A 161 74.45 -4.87 -42.39
CA SER A 161 74.24 -5.49 -43.71
C SER A 161 74.22 -4.45 -44.83
N ARG A 162 73.57 -3.29 -44.64
CA ARG A 162 73.61 -2.20 -45.62
C ARG A 162 75.01 -1.62 -45.80
N MET A 163 75.72 -1.37 -44.70
CA MET A 163 77.10 -0.87 -44.76
C MET A 163 78.03 -1.90 -45.41
N GLY A 164 77.88 -3.19 -45.08
CA GLY A 164 78.65 -4.28 -45.69
C GLY A 164 78.39 -4.41 -47.20
N MET A 165 77.12 -4.39 -47.63
CA MET A 165 76.77 -4.37 -49.05
C MET A 165 77.31 -3.14 -49.77
N TRP A 166 77.17 -1.95 -49.17
CA TRP A 166 77.67 -0.70 -49.76
C TRP A 166 79.19 -0.72 -49.92
N PHE A 167 79.91 -1.19 -48.89
CA PHE A 167 81.37 -1.31 -48.94
C PHE A 167 81.80 -2.36 -49.97
N TRP A 168 81.13 -3.53 -50.01
CA TRP A 168 81.43 -4.58 -50.98
C TRP A 168 81.17 -4.13 -52.42
N PHE A 169 80.05 -3.46 -52.70
CA PHE A 169 79.76 -2.88 -54.02
C PHE A 169 80.77 -1.81 -54.41
N ARG A 170 81.09 -0.87 -53.50
CA ARG A 170 81.96 0.26 -53.84
C ARG A 170 83.42 -0.15 -53.98
N PHE A 171 83.92 -0.99 -53.08
CA PHE A 171 85.29 -1.49 -53.13
C PHE A 171 85.46 -2.55 -54.23
N GLY A 172 84.45 -3.41 -54.43
CA GLY A 172 84.40 -4.37 -55.54
C GLY A 172 84.32 -3.69 -56.90
N PHE A 173 83.48 -2.67 -57.05
CA PHE A 173 83.44 -1.83 -58.26
C PHE A 173 84.76 -1.09 -58.48
N PHE A 174 85.38 -0.56 -57.43
CA PHE A 174 86.68 0.11 -57.54
C PHE A 174 87.80 -0.86 -57.94
N CYS A 175 87.84 -2.07 -57.35
CA CYS A 175 88.79 -3.12 -57.73
C CYS A 175 88.55 -3.61 -59.17
N TRP A 176 87.29 -3.83 -59.56
CA TRP A 176 86.92 -4.25 -60.90
C TRP A 176 87.25 -3.17 -61.95
N ALA A 177 86.91 -1.90 -61.68
CA ALA A 177 87.26 -0.78 -62.55
C ALA A 177 88.79 -0.64 -62.70
N ARG A 178 89.55 -0.85 -61.62
CA ARG A 178 91.02 -0.83 -61.65
C ARG A 178 91.62 -1.99 -62.46
N MET A 179 91.06 -3.20 -62.34
CA MET A 179 91.48 -4.34 -63.16
C MET A 179 91.15 -4.11 -64.64
N ARG A 180 89.96 -3.57 -64.94
CA ARG A 180 89.54 -3.29 -66.31
C ARG A 180 90.40 -2.19 -66.95
N MET A 181 90.71 -1.12 -66.24
CA MET A 181 91.63 -0.08 -66.72
C MET A 181 93.01 -0.65 -67.06
N ARG A 182 93.55 -1.58 -66.25
CA ARG A 182 94.81 -2.29 -66.56
C ARG A 182 94.74 -3.10 -67.85
N THR A 183 93.63 -3.80 -68.10
CA THR A 183 93.46 -4.56 -69.34
C THR A 183 93.35 -3.66 -70.57
N TRP A 184 92.74 -2.47 -70.47
CA TRP A 184 92.66 -1.53 -71.59
C TRP A 184 94.01 -0.84 -71.89
N THR A 185 94.82 -0.56 -70.87
CA THR A 185 96.17 0.00 -71.09
C THR A 185 97.13 -0.97 -71.77
N GLU A 186 96.95 -2.28 -71.59
CA GLU A 186 97.76 -3.28 -72.30
C GLU A 186 97.27 -3.55 -73.74
N ILE A 187 96.01 -3.29 -74.05
CA ILE A 187 95.45 -3.43 -75.41
C ILE A 187 95.82 -2.24 -76.31
N ILE A 188 96.13 -1.06 -75.75
CA ILE A 188 96.51 0.15 -76.51
C ILE A 188 98.03 0.21 -76.80
N LEU A 189 98.82 -0.67 -76.20
CA LEU A 189 100.28 -0.75 -76.36
C LEU A 189 100.74 -1.87 -77.33
N PHE A 190 99.83 -2.41 -78.15
CA PHE A 190 100.12 -3.32 -79.26
C PHE A 190 99.62 -2.70 -80.57
#